data_AF-A0A1Z5RME8-F1
#
_entry.id   AF-A0A1Z5RME8-F1
#
_cell.length_a   1.000
_cell.length_b   1.000
_cell.length_c   1.000
_cell.angle_alpha   90.00
_cell.angle_beta   90.00
_cell.angle_gamma   90.00
#
_symmetry.space_group_name_H-M   'P 1'
#
loop_
_entity.id
_entity.type
_entity.pdbx_description
1 polymer ?
#
loop_
_entity_poly.entity_id
_entity_poly.type
_entity_poly.pdbx_seq_one_letter_code
_entity_poly.pdbx_strand_id
1 'polypeptide(L)' 'WTALQLAVQNRWGGLDSQAKADQLASSVLSWFTRAAARGTGPLDQDELEGLLYDTMDESFNADIKDGSVEEVCILLLL' A
#
# COMPACT_ATOMS: atom_id res chain seq x y z
N TRP A 1 -8.54 4.93 -0.79
CA TRP A 1 -7.90 4.57 -2.06
C TRP A 1 -8.87 3.77 -2.94
N THR A 2 -9.37 4.38 -4.02
CA THR A 2 -10.43 3.78 -4.85
C THR A 2 -9.96 2.53 -5.61
N ALA A 3 -8.73 2.50 -6.12
CA ALA A 3 -8.20 1.34 -6.85
C ALA A 3 -8.19 0.07 -5.98
N LEU A 4 -7.71 0.16 -4.73
CA LEU A 4 -7.75 -0.95 -3.78
C LEU A 4 -9.17 -1.42 -3.48
N GLN A 5 -10.12 -0.48 -3.28
CA GLN A 5 -11.52 -0.84 -3.04
C GLN A 5 -12.12 -1.60 -4.23
N LEU A 6 -11.86 -1.15 -5.45
CA LEU A 6 -12.29 -1.84 -6.66
C LEU A 6 -11.63 -3.20 -6.80
N ALA A 7 -10.34 -3.32 -6.51
CA ALA A 7 -9.62 -4.59 -6.55
C ALA A 7 -10.19 -5.62 -5.57
N VAL A 8 -10.56 -5.19 -4.36
CA VAL A 8 -11.22 -6.04 -3.35
C VAL A 8 -12.63 -6.43 -3.79
N GLN A 9 -13.44 -5.46 -4.22
CA GLN A 9 -14.83 -5.69 -4.63
C GLN A 9 -14.92 -6.65 -5.83
N ASN A 10 -14.02 -6.51 -6.79
CA ASN A 10 -13.97 -7.35 -7.99
C ASN A 10 -13.11 -8.61 -7.81
N ARG A 11 -12.58 -8.86 -6.60
CA ARG A 11 -11.76 -10.02 -6.26
C ARG A 11 -10.54 -10.20 -7.18
N TRP A 12 -9.90 -9.12 -7.58
CA TRP A 12 -8.71 -9.18 -8.43
C TRP A 12 -7.55 -9.94 -7.74
N GLY A 13 -7.50 -9.90 -6.41
CA GLY A 13 -6.58 -10.72 -5.62
C GLY A 13 -7.09 -12.12 -5.27
N GLY A 14 -8.23 -12.57 -5.80
CA GLY A 14 -8.84 -13.86 -5.45
C GLY A 14 -9.81 -13.80 -4.26
N LEU A 15 -10.18 -14.97 -3.72
CA LEU A 15 -11.17 -15.08 -2.64
C LEU A 15 -10.73 -14.41 -1.33
N ASP A 16 -9.42 -14.29 -1.13
CA ASP A 16 -8.76 -13.69 0.01
C ASP A 16 -8.43 -12.20 -0.21
N SER A 17 -9.00 -11.54 -1.24
CA SER A 17 -8.74 -10.13 -1.54
C SER A 17 -8.93 -9.19 -0.34
N GLN A 18 -9.93 -9.44 0.51
CA GLN A 18 -10.12 -8.66 1.74
C GLN A 18 -8.95 -8.87 2.72
N ALA A 19 -8.54 -10.12 2.93
CA ALA A 19 -7.42 -10.44 3.81
C ALA A 19 -6.10 -9.83 3.30
N LYS A 20 -5.90 -9.79 1.97
CA LYS A 20 -4.77 -9.10 1.34
C LYS A 20 -4.78 -7.59 1.58
N ALA A 21 -5.95 -6.95 1.55
CA ALA A 21 -6.08 -5.54 1.90
C ALA A 21 -5.78 -5.28 3.39
N ASP A 22 -6.21 -6.17 4.28
CA ASP A 22 -5.90 -6.08 5.72
C ASP A 22 -4.39 -6.31 5.98
N GLN A 23 -3.76 -7.21 5.22
CA GLN A 23 -2.31 -7.42 5.23
C GLN A 23 -1.56 -6.18 4.76
N LEU A 24 -2.03 -5.51 3.70
CA LEU A 24 -1.44 -4.25 3.24
C LEU A 24 -1.46 -3.19 4.35
N ALA A 25 -2.61 -2.99 5.01
CA ALA A 25 -2.73 -2.05 6.12
C ALA A 25 -1.75 -2.39 7.27
N SER A 26 -1.60 -3.68 7.57
CA SER A 26 -0.65 -4.17 8.58
C SER A 26 0.81 -3.95 8.18
N SER A 27 1.15 -4.16 6.90
CA SER A 27 2.49 -3.91 6.35
C SER A 27 2.86 -2.44 6.39
N VAL A 28 1.93 -1.55 6.03
CA VAL A 28 2.11 -0.09 6.14
C VAL A 28 2.36 0.32 7.60
N LEU A 29 1.54 -0.17 8.54
CA LEU A 29 1.73 0.12 9.97
C LEU A 29 3.08 -0.41 10.51
N SER A 30 3.47 -1.61 10.10
CA SER A 30 4.77 -2.20 10.43
C SER A 30 5.93 -1.38 9.87
N TRP A 31 5.79 -0.88 8.64
CA TRP A 31 6.76 0.02 8.02
C TRP A 31 6.92 1.30 8.85
N PHE A 32 5.83 1.97 9.24
CA PHE A 32 5.89 3.15 10.13
C PHE A 32 6.59 2.85 11.45
N THR A 33 6.25 1.72 12.08
CA THR A 33 6.83 1.33 13.37
C THR A 33 8.33 1.07 13.27
N ARG A 34 8.77 0.42 12.19
CA ARG A 34 10.20 0.20 11.92
C ARG A 34 10.92 1.51 11.62
N ALA A 35 10.32 2.39 10.82
CA ALA A 35 10.90 3.70 10.51
C ALA A 35 11.10 4.54 11.78
N ALA A 36 10.11 4.57 12.68
CA ALA A 36 10.22 5.23 13.98
C ALA A 36 11.32 4.61 14.86
N ALA A 37 11.42 3.27 14.88
CA ALA A 37 12.43 2.56 15.68
C ALA A 37 13.87 2.74 15.15
N ARG A 38 14.05 2.95 13.83
CA ARG A 38 15.36 3.21 13.21
C ARG A 38 15.95 4.54 13.69
N GLY A 39 15.13 5.49 14.17
CA GLY A 39 15.60 6.78 14.68
C GLY A 39 16.24 7.68 13.61
N THR A 40 15.99 7.40 12.33
CA THR A 40 16.63 8.05 11.19
C THR A 40 15.64 8.93 10.44
N GLY A 41 15.96 10.23 10.31
CA GLY A 41 15.55 11.11 9.21
C GLY A 41 14.05 11.24 8.91
N PRO A 42 13.71 11.96 7.83
CA PRO A 42 12.37 11.94 7.25
C PRO A 42 11.97 10.52 6.85
N LEU A 43 10.67 10.23 6.88
CA LEU A 43 10.11 8.99 6.36
C LEU A 43 10.43 8.86 4.85
N ASP A 44 10.84 7.67 4.43
CA ASP A 44 11.21 7.39 3.03
C ASP A 44 9.94 7.15 2.21
N GLN A 45 9.53 8.18 1.45
CA GLN A 45 8.35 8.12 0.60
C GLN A 45 8.47 7.04 -0.48
N ASP A 46 9.66 6.85 -1.05
CA ASP A 46 9.89 5.88 -2.13
C ASP A 46 9.73 4.43 -1.61
N GLU A 47 10.15 4.15 -0.36
CA GLU A 47 9.95 2.85 0.28
C GLU A 47 8.44 2.54 0.48
N LEU A 48 7.66 3.56 0.88
CA LEU A 48 6.21 3.40 1.08
C LEU A 48 5.46 3.28 -0.25
N GLU A 49 5.82 4.07 -1.27
CA GLU A 49 5.25 3.95 -2.62
C GLU A 49 5.51 2.57 -3.21
N GLY A 50 6.75 2.07 -3.11
CA GLY A 50 7.11 0.73 -3.55
C GLY A 50 6.23 -0.35 -2.90
N LEU A 51 6.03 -0.29 -1.58
CA LEU A 51 5.13 -1.21 -0.88
C LEU A 51 3.70 -1.20 -1.45
N LEU A 52 3.16 -0.01 -1.74
CA LEU A 52 1.81 0.13 -2.29
C LEU A 52 1.73 -0.38 -3.74
N TYR A 53 2.72 -0.05 -4.58
CA TYR A 53 2.84 -0.50 -5.96
C TYR A 53 2.95 -2.03 -6.04
N ASP A 54 3.93 -2.60 -5.35
CA ASP A 54 4.18 -4.04 -5.33
C ASP A 54 2.94 -4.81 -4.85
N THR A 55 2.22 -4.28 -3.86
CA THR A 55 1.00 -4.93 -3.40
C THR A 55 -0.10 -4.92 -4.47
N MET A 56 -0.30 -3.80 -5.17
CA MET A 56 -1.32 -3.74 -6.22
C MET A 56 -0.96 -4.65 -7.41
N ASP A 57 0.31 -4.68 -7.81
CA ASP A 57 0.78 -5.54 -8.90
C ASP A 57 0.75 -7.02 -8.49
N GLU A 58 1.45 -7.41 -7.44
CA GLU A 58 1.65 -8.82 -7.08
C GLU A 58 0.42 -9.45 -6.41
N SER A 59 -0.28 -8.72 -5.53
CA SER A 59 -1.39 -9.29 -4.76
C SER A 59 -2.74 -9.13 -5.42
N PHE A 60 -2.91 -8.09 -6.24
CA PHE A 60 -4.16 -7.74 -6.91
C PHE A 60 -4.08 -7.76 -8.45
N ASN A 61 -2.94 -8.09 -9.06
CA ASN A 61 -2.75 -8.14 -10.51
C ASN A 61 -3.22 -6.84 -11.20
N ALA A 62 -2.89 -5.71 -10.58
CA ALA A 62 -3.34 -4.38 -10.97
C ALA A 62 -2.16 -3.42 -11.13
N ASP A 63 -1.88 -3.07 -12.39
CA ASP A 63 -0.90 -2.07 -12.77
C ASP A 63 -1.51 -0.67 -12.61
N ILE A 64 -1.14 0.03 -11.52
CA ILE A 64 -1.66 1.35 -11.19
C ILE A 64 -0.77 2.42 -11.83
N LYS A 65 -1.35 3.29 -12.64
CA LYS A 65 -0.63 4.36 -13.38
C LYS A 65 -1.37 5.70 -13.37
N ASP A 66 -2.35 5.83 -12.48
CA ASP A 66 -3.23 7.01 -12.40
C ASP A 66 -2.72 8.07 -11.41
N GLY A 67 -1.55 7.86 -10.79
CA GLY A 67 -0.97 8.74 -9.77
C GLY A 67 -1.57 8.56 -8.37
N SER A 68 -2.50 7.61 -8.18
CA SER A 68 -3.18 7.44 -6.90
C SER A 68 -2.30 6.82 -5.80
N VAL A 69 -1.20 6.14 -6.17
CA VAL A 69 -0.25 5.59 -5.18
C VAL A 69 0.49 6.72 -4.48
N GLU A 70 1.00 7.68 -5.23
CA GLU A 70 1.72 8.86 -4.73
C GLU A 70 0.80 9.72 -3.85
N GLU A 71 -0.44 9.95 -4.30
CA GLU A 71 -1.43 10.69 -3.50
C GLU A 71 -1.74 10.01 -2.17
N VAL A 72 -1.94 8.68 -2.18
CA VAL A 72 -2.18 7.91 -0.97
C VAL A 72 -0.95 7.90 -0.06
N CYS A 73 0.25 7.78 -0.64
CA CYS A 73 1.49 7.85 0.10
C CYS A 73 1.62 9.19 0.84
N ILE A 74 1.40 10.30 0.15
CA ILE A 74 1.41 11.64 0.77
C ILE A 74 0.38 11.72 1.90
N LEU A 75 -0.84 11.23 1.70
CA LEU A 75 -1.88 11.24 2.73
C LEU A 75 -1.52 10.40 3.97
N LEU A 76 -0.76 9.32 3.81
CA LEU A 76 -0.28 8.50 4.91
C LEU A 76 0.86 9.17 5.69
N LEU A 77 1.62 10.05 5.05
CA LEU A 77 2.77 10.78 5.64
C LEU A 77 2.39 12.10 6.31
N LEU A 78 1.16 12.58 6.14
CA LEU A 78 0.60 13.80 6.76
C LEU A 78 0.01 13.53 8.15
#